data_AF-A0A0N1BS78-F1
#
_entry.id   AF-A0A0N1BS78-F1
#
_cell.length_a   1.000
_cell.length_b   1.000
_cell.length_c   1.000
_cell.angle_alpha   90.00
_cell.angle_beta   90.00
_cell.angle_gamma   90.00
#
_symmetry.space_group_name_H-M   'P 1'
#
loop_
_entity.id
_entity.type
_entity.pdbx_description
1 polymer ?
#
loop_
_entity_poly.entity_id
_entity_poly.type
_entity_poly.pdbx_seq_one_letter_code
_entity_poly.pdbx_strand_id
1 'polypeptide(L)'
;DVAAGVLHALPEPLQPQVIQRIATLGPVAPEAIAMLEDLLAQRITECHGSAALTMGGPREAADIINASVRAVEKRVMPEIAKQDRQLAKAIENEMFKFEHLFVLDEKSMGSLLREVDSDTLIAALKGIAPETRECFFRAMSSRAAEGVRDEIEARGRMKMAEVVEAQKAVVTAARRLAAEGTIVFGAGDDDYV
;
A
#
# COMPACT_ATOMS: atom_id res chain seq x y z
N ASP A 1 14.36 -0.52 23.81
CA ASP A 1 15.14 -0.35 22.56
C ASP A 1 15.69 1.06 22.38
N VAL A 2 14.84 2.10 22.35
CA VAL A 2 15.29 3.50 22.13
C VAL A 2 16.30 3.99 23.20
N ALA A 3 16.02 3.77 24.49
CA ALA A 3 16.91 4.22 25.58
C ALA A 3 18.30 3.58 25.54
N ALA A 4 18.39 2.30 25.16
CA ALA A 4 19.67 1.60 25.00
C ALA A 4 20.46 2.16 23.80
N GLY A 5 19.77 2.48 22.70
CA GLY A 5 20.38 3.15 21.55
C GLY A 5 20.93 4.54 21.89
N VAL A 6 20.18 5.32 22.67
CA VAL A 6 20.65 6.65 23.13
C VAL A 6 21.86 6.52 24.04
N LEU A 7 21.85 5.59 25.00
CA LEU A 7 22.99 5.36 25.90
C LEU A 7 24.26 4.99 25.13
N HIS A 8 24.13 4.13 24.11
CA HIS A 8 25.25 3.74 23.26
C HIS A 8 25.83 4.92 22.46
N ALA A 9 24.99 5.87 22.06
CA ALA A 9 25.39 7.07 21.32
C ALA A 9 26.02 8.16 22.20
N LEU A 10 25.97 8.04 23.54
CA LEU A 10 26.62 8.99 24.45
C LEU A 10 28.14 8.75 24.52
N PRO A 11 28.95 9.79 24.76
CA PRO A 11 30.36 9.63 25.06
C PRO A 11 30.59 8.63 26.21
N GLU A 12 31.55 7.72 26.04
CA GLU A 12 31.86 6.64 27.01
C GLU A 12 32.00 7.12 28.48
N PRO A 13 32.60 8.29 28.77
CA PRO A 13 32.72 8.78 30.16
C PRO A 13 31.37 9.15 30.81
N LEU A 14 30.34 9.44 30.02
CA LEU A 14 29.01 9.87 30.50
C LEU A 14 28.07 8.70 30.73
N GLN A 15 28.24 7.58 30.02
CA GLN A 15 27.37 6.40 30.13
C GLN A 15 27.20 5.88 31.57
N PRO A 16 28.26 5.63 32.36
CA PRO A 16 28.10 5.14 33.73
C PRO A 16 27.44 6.17 34.66
N GLN A 17 27.70 7.48 34.45
CA GLN A 17 27.11 8.55 35.25
C GLN A 17 25.60 8.67 35.01
N VAL A 18 25.16 8.50 33.76
CA VAL A 18 23.75 8.54 33.37
C VAL A 18 23.01 7.33 33.95
N ILE A 19 23.58 6.13 33.84
CA ILE A 19 22.99 4.92 34.44
C ILE A 19 22.86 5.04 35.95
N GLN A 20 23.89 5.54 36.65
CA GLN A 20 23.85 5.73 38.09
C GLN A 20 22.74 6.71 38.52
N ARG A 21 22.54 7.80 37.77
CA ARG A 21 21.48 8.79 38.04
C ARG A 21 20.09 8.25 37.77
N ILE A 22 19.91 7.43 36.73
CA ILE A 22 18.64 6.75 36.45
C ILE A 22 18.32 5.75 37.57
N ALA A 23 19.31 4.97 38.02
CA ALA A 23 19.12 3.98 39.08
C ALA A 23 18.81 4.58 40.45
N THR A 24 19.20 5.84 40.69
CA THR A 24 18.98 6.57 41.95
C THR A 24 17.89 7.64 41.84
N LEU A 25 17.16 7.67 40.72
CA LEU A 25 16.13 8.67 40.46
C LEU A 25 14.95 8.50 41.42
N GLY A 26 14.61 9.57 42.13
CA GLY A 26 13.45 9.64 43.01
C GLY A 26 12.18 10.12 42.29
N PRO A 27 11.12 10.42 43.06
CA PRO A 27 9.90 11.00 42.49
C PRO A 27 10.19 12.36 41.85
N VAL A 28 9.72 12.54 40.62
CA VAL A 28 9.89 13.75 39.81
C VAL A 28 8.54 14.47 39.69
N ALA A 29 8.55 15.79 39.82
CA ALA A 29 7.35 16.61 39.65
C ALA A 29 6.84 16.54 38.19
N PRO A 30 5.53 16.29 37.94
CA PRO A 30 4.98 16.23 36.59
C PRO A 30 5.25 17.48 35.76
N GLU A 31 5.25 18.66 36.39
CA GLU A 31 5.50 19.94 35.72
C GLU A 31 6.93 20.04 35.18
N ALA A 32 7.90 19.42 35.87
CA ALA A 32 9.29 19.37 35.42
C ALA A 32 9.47 18.45 34.21
N ILE A 33 8.67 17.37 34.12
CA ILE A 33 8.66 16.48 32.95
C ILE A 33 8.05 17.21 31.75
N ALA A 34 6.91 17.87 31.92
CA ALA A 34 6.26 18.64 30.85
C ALA A 34 7.18 19.75 30.30
N MET A 35 7.86 20.49 31.19
CA MET A 35 8.85 21.49 30.78
C MET A 35 10.02 20.88 30.01
N LEU A 36 10.48 19.69 30.40
CA LEU A 36 11.56 18.99 29.71
C LEU A 36 11.11 18.54 28.30
N GLU A 37 9.88 18.04 28.18
CA GLU A 37 9.28 17.65 26.89
C GLU A 37 9.18 18.84 25.94
N ASP A 38 8.68 19.99 26.42
CA ASP A 38 8.57 21.22 25.62
C ASP A 38 9.95 21.70 25.13
N LEU A 39 10.94 21.72 26.02
CA LEU A 39 12.31 22.11 25.68
C LEU A 39 12.95 21.16 24.67
N LEU A 40 12.77 19.85 24.84
CA LEU A 40 13.28 18.86 23.89
C LEU A 40 12.59 18.98 22.53
N ALA A 41 11.27 19.14 22.50
CA ALA A 41 10.51 19.34 21.27
C ALA A 41 10.97 20.59 20.50
N GLN A 42 11.20 21.70 21.22
CA GLN A 42 11.72 22.93 20.63
C GLN A 42 13.12 22.72 20.04
N ARG A 43 14.05 22.09 20.78
CA ARG A 43 15.43 21.87 20.31
C ARG A 43 15.52 20.89 19.15
N ILE A 44 14.71 19.84 19.15
CA ILE A 44 14.63 18.89 18.03
C ILE A 44 14.12 19.62 16.78
N THR A 45 13.08 20.46 16.93
CA THR A 45 12.51 21.25 15.83
C THR A 45 13.51 22.27 15.28
N GLU A 46 14.30 22.92 16.13
CA GLU A 46 15.34 23.87 15.73
C GLU A 46 16.51 23.19 14.99
N CYS A 47 16.96 22.01 15.44
CA CYS A 47 18.12 21.32 14.88
C CYS A 47 17.83 20.45 13.65
N HIS A 48 16.64 19.83 13.58
CA HIS A 48 16.28 18.89 12.53
C HIS A 48 15.15 19.37 11.61
N GLY A 49 14.61 20.58 11.87
CA GLY A 49 13.30 20.97 11.37
C GLY A 49 12.20 20.15 12.06
N SER A 50 10.94 20.52 11.90
CA SER A 50 9.87 19.54 12.11
C SER A 50 10.16 18.37 11.18
N ALA A 51 10.21 17.13 11.68
CA ALA A 51 10.04 15.98 10.80
C ALA A 51 8.74 16.28 10.04
N ALA A 52 8.85 16.58 8.75
CA ALA A 52 7.69 16.91 7.96
C ALA A 52 6.76 15.71 8.12
N LEU A 53 5.60 15.92 8.76
CA LEU A 53 4.51 14.98 8.60
C LEU A 53 4.26 15.00 7.10
N THR A 54 4.67 13.94 6.41
CA THR A 54 4.33 13.74 5.00
C THR A 54 2.82 13.56 4.96
N MET A 55 2.10 14.68 4.91
CA MET A 55 0.65 14.75 4.88
C MET A 55 0.23 14.98 3.44
N GLY A 56 -0.59 14.08 2.92
CA GLY A 56 -1.01 14.11 1.54
C GLY A 56 0.01 13.49 0.59
N GLY A 57 -0.33 13.55 -0.69
CA GLY A 57 0.41 12.86 -1.73
C GLY A 57 -0.56 12.11 -2.65
N PRO A 58 -0.02 11.42 -3.67
CA PRO A 58 -0.85 10.68 -4.61
C PRO A 58 -1.75 9.63 -3.95
N ARG A 59 -1.29 9.05 -2.83
CA ARG A 59 -2.00 8.00 -2.10
C ARG A 59 -3.21 8.54 -1.34
N GLU A 60 -3.06 9.59 -0.54
CA GLU A 60 -4.20 10.21 0.14
C GLU A 60 -5.19 10.81 -0.85
N ALA A 61 -4.71 11.41 -1.95
CA ALA A 61 -5.58 11.90 -3.01
C ALA A 61 -6.38 10.76 -3.65
N ALA A 62 -5.74 9.62 -3.91
CA ALA A 62 -6.42 8.44 -4.43
C ALA A 62 -7.45 7.86 -3.45
N ASP A 63 -7.12 7.79 -2.16
CA ASP A 63 -8.06 7.30 -1.15
C ASP A 63 -9.27 8.26 -1.02
N ILE A 64 -9.08 9.59 -1.10
CA ILE A 64 -10.18 10.57 -1.13
C ILE A 64 -11.06 10.39 -2.39
N ILE A 65 -10.44 10.22 -3.56
CA ILE A 65 -11.19 10.04 -4.82
C ILE A 65 -11.95 8.70 -4.81
N ASN A 66 -11.33 7.63 -4.32
CA ASN A 66 -11.96 6.32 -4.18
C ASN A 66 -13.15 6.34 -3.20
N ALA A 67 -13.11 7.18 -2.16
CA ALA A 67 -14.21 7.38 -1.23
C ALA A 67 -15.29 8.35 -1.76
N SER A 68 -15.02 9.04 -2.88
CA SER A 68 -15.94 9.99 -3.50
C SER A 68 -16.84 9.31 -4.54
N VAL A 69 -17.90 10.00 -4.95
CA VAL A 69 -18.77 9.53 -6.04
C VAL A 69 -18.03 9.54 -7.39
N ARG A 70 -18.31 8.56 -8.27
CA ARG A 70 -17.68 8.45 -9.61
C ARG A 70 -17.73 9.72 -10.45
N ALA A 71 -18.76 10.55 -10.27
CA ALA A 71 -18.88 11.84 -10.96
C ALA A 71 -17.74 12.81 -10.60
N VAL A 72 -17.24 12.76 -9.36
CA VAL A 72 -16.12 13.59 -8.89
C VAL A 72 -14.81 13.13 -9.54
N GLU A 73 -14.54 11.82 -9.56
CA GLU A 73 -13.38 11.24 -10.27
C GLU A 73 -13.34 11.69 -11.74
N LYS A 74 -14.45 11.48 -12.48
CA LYS A 74 -14.55 11.83 -13.91
C LYS A 74 -14.35 13.31 -14.19
N ARG A 75 -14.64 14.19 -13.23
CA ARG A 75 -14.46 15.64 -13.35
C ARG A 75 -13.06 16.09 -12.93
N VAL A 76 -12.50 15.52 -11.87
CA VAL A 76 -11.25 15.99 -11.25
C VAL A 76 -10.02 15.43 -11.93
N MET A 77 -10.00 14.14 -12.27
CA MET A 77 -8.81 13.50 -12.85
C MET A 77 -8.38 14.10 -14.20
N PRO A 78 -9.28 14.44 -15.15
CA PRO A 78 -8.87 15.09 -16.39
C PRO A 78 -8.27 16.48 -16.18
N GLU A 79 -8.76 17.24 -15.19
CA GLU A 79 -8.20 18.56 -14.88
C GLU A 79 -6.82 18.46 -14.24
N ILE A 80 -6.61 17.48 -13.35
CA ILE A 80 -5.26 17.18 -12.82
C ILE A 80 -4.33 16.74 -13.95
N ALA A 81 -4.78 15.87 -14.87
CA ALA A 81 -3.95 15.40 -15.98
C ALA A 81 -3.54 16.51 -16.98
N LYS A 82 -4.38 17.54 -17.14
CA LYS A 82 -4.06 18.74 -17.94
C LYS A 82 -2.96 19.58 -17.30
N GLN A 83 -2.96 19.69 -15.96
CA GLN A 83 -1.98 20.49 -15.21
C GLN A 83 -0.68 19.72 -14.99
N ASP A 84 -0.77 18.48 -14.55
CA ASP A 84 0.35 17.59 -14.27
C ASP A 84 -0.02 16.13 -14.59
N ARG A 85 0.48 15.67 -15.74
CA ARG A 85 0.27 14.30 -16.22
C ARG A 85 0.97 13.25 -15.37
N GLN A 86 2.11 13.58 -14.74
CA GLN A 86 2.83 12.64 -13.88
C GLN A 86 2.10 12.45 -12.56
N LEU A 87 1.60 13.53 -11.97
CA LEU A 87 0.79 13.49 -10.75
C LEU A 87 -0.53 12.73 -10.99
N ALA A 88 -1.24 13.03 -12.08
CA ALA A 88 -2.46 12.30 -12.42
C ALA A 88 -2.20 10.79 -12.52
N LYS A 89 -1.12 10.38 -13.21
CA LYS A 89 -0.73 8.98 -13.31
C LYS A 89 -0.37 8.37 -11.95
N ALA A 90 0.30 9.13 -11.08
CA ALA A 90 0.63 8.67 -9.73
C ALA A 90 -0.63 8.46 -8.88
N ILE A 91 -1.61 9.38 -8.94
CA ILE A 91 -2.90 9.24 -8.24
C ILE A 91 -3.68 8.06 -8.80
N GLU A 92 -3.78 7.96 -10.13
CA GLU A 92 -4.43 6.82 -10.79
C GLU A 92 -3.83 5.50 -10.33
N ASN A 93 -2.49 5.41 -10.22
CA ASN A 93 -1.78 4.22 -9.76
C ASN A 93 -2.21 3.79 -8.36
N GLU A 94 -2.39 4.75 -7.45
CA GLU A 94 -2.83 4.50 -6.08
C GLU A 94 -4.34 4.18 -5.98
N MET A 95 -5.15 4.62 -6.96
CA MET A 95 -6.60 4.38 -6.96
C MET A 95 -6.97 2.91 -7.21
N PHE A 96 -6.23 2.21 -8.07
CA PHE A 96 -6.56 0.82 -8.43
C PHE A 96 -5.68 -0.17 -7.69
N LYS A 97 -6.27 -0.85 -6.70
CA LYS A 97 -5.62 -1.87 -5.89
C LYS A 97 -5.89 -3.26 -6.47
N PHE A 98 -4.98 -4.21 -6.24
CA PHE A 98 -5.12 -5.60 -6.68
C PHE A 98 -6.43 -6.24 -6.16
N GLU A 99 -6.89 -5.81 -4.99
CA GLU A 99 -8.13 -6.27 -4.35
C GLU A 99 -9.39 -5.93 -5.15
N HIS A 100 -9.37 -4.90 -5.99
CA HIS A 100 -10.50 -4.57 -6.87
C HIS A 100 -10.75 -5.65 -7.93
N LEU A 101 -9.79 -6.54 -8.17
CA LEU A 101 -9.97 -7.66 -9.09
C LEU A 101 -10.89 -8.74 -8.51
N PHE A 102 -11.04 -8.82 -7.18
CA PHE A 102 -11.80 -9.91 -6.54
C PHE A 102 -13.31 -9.85 -6.82
N VAL A 103 -13.81 -8.67 -7.20
CA VAL A 103 -15.21 -8.42 -7.51
C VAL A 103 -15.51 -8.42 -9.01
N LEU A 104 -14.53 -8.77 -9.85
CA LEU A 104 -14.74 -8.92 -11.29
C LEU A 104 -15.68 -10.10 -11.59
N ASP A 105 -16.51 -9.92 -12.60
CA ASP A 105 -17.30 -11.02 -13.18
C ASP A 105 -16.39 -12.00 -13.93
N GLU A 106 -16.85 -13.25 -14.09
CA GLU A 106 -16.06 -14.34 -14.67
C GLU A 106 -15.55 -14.02 -16.08
N LYS A 107 -16.32 -13.24 -16.87
CA LYS A 107 -15.93 -12.84 -18.23
C LYS A 107 -14.80 -11.81 -18.22
N SER A 108 -14.88 -10.78 -17.39
CA SER A 108 -13.81 -9.79 -17.23
C SER A 108 -12.54 -10.44 -16.67
N MET A 109 -12.70 -11.29 -15.65
CA MET A 109 -11.59 -12.04 -15.06
C MET A 109 -10.94 -12.97 -16.09
N GLY A 110 -11.72 -13.73 -16.86
CA GLY A 110 -11.19 -14.61 -17.91
C GLY A 110 -10.49 -13.85 -19.05
N SER A 111 -10.85 -12.58 -19.28
CA SER A 111 -10.14 -11.73 -20.23
C SER A 111 -8.81 -11.23 -19.66
N LEU A 112 -8.78 -10.85 -18.37
CA LEU A 112 -7.55 -10.51 -17.67
C LEU A 112 -6.55 -11.68 -17.67
N LEU A 113 -7.02 -12.87 -17.30
CA LEU A 113 -6.18 -14.06 -17.16
C LEU A 113 -5.52 -14.50 -18.47
N ARG A 114 -6.07 -14.11 -19.63
CA ARG A 114 -5.48 -14.38 -20.95
C ARG A 114 -4.34 -13.43 -21.32
N GLU A 115 -4.31 -12.24 -20.73
CA GLU A 115 -3.28 -11.22 -20.99
C GLU A 115 -2.11 -11.30 -20.00
N VAL A 116 -2.27 -12.03 -18.90
CA VAL A 116 -1.26 -12.17 -17.85
C VAL A 116 -0.48 -13.45 -18.06
N ASP A 117 0.85 -13.34 -18.04
CA ASP A 117 1.76 -14.48 -18.10
C ASP A 117 1.59 -15.42 -16.88
N SER A 118 1.74 -16.73 -17.10
CA SER A 118 1.52 -17.75 -16.08
C SER A 118 2.42 -17.54 -14.85
N ASP A 119 3.71 -17.23 -15.05
CA ASP A 119 4.64 -17.06 -13.94
C ASP A 119 4.27 -15.83 -13.09
N THR A 120 3.84 -14.76 -13.75
CA THR A 120 3.36 -13.54 -13.10
C THR A 120 2.09 -13.78 -12.32
N LEU A 121 1.13 -14.50 -12.91
CA LEU A 121 -0.13 -14.84 -12.26
C LEU A 121 0.10 -15.68 -10.99
N ILE A 122 0.90 -16.73 -11.09
CA ILE A 122 1.22 -17.62 -9.97
C ILE A 122 1.89 -16.82 -8.83
N ALA A 123 2.84 -15.94 -9.17
CA ALA A 123 3.52 -15.09 -8.20
C ALA A 123 2.54 -14.13 -7.48
N ALA A 124 1.62 -13.51 -8.23
CA ALA A 124 0.60 -12.64 -7.68
C ALA A 124 -0.38 -13.38 -6.75
N LEU A 125 -0.83 -14.57 -7.16
CA LEU A 125 -1.79 -15.39 -6.42
C LEU A 125 -1.19 -16.02 -5.15
N LYS A 126 0.11 -16.32 -5.12
CA LYS A 126 0.80 -16.82 -3.91
C LYS A 126 0.68 -15.82 -2.74
N GLY A 127 0.62 -14.53 -3.05
CA GLY A 127 0.50 -13.43 -2.09
C GLY A 127 -0.87 -13.24 -1.45
N ILE A 128 -1.92 -13.91 -1.95
CA ILE A 128 -3.28 -13.79 -1.42
C ILE A 128 -3.73 -15.07 -0.71
N ALA A 129 -4.72 -14.93 0.18
CA ALA A 129 -5.30 -16.03 0.92
C ALA A 129 -5.94 -17.07 -0.04
N PRO A 130 -5.85 -18.38 0.24
CA PRO A 130 -6.40 -19.43 -0.62
C PRO A 130 -7.87 -19.21 -1.00
N GLU A 131 -8.68 -18.74 -0.06
CA GLU A 131 -10.11 -18.49 -0.23
C GLU A 131 -10.37 -17.40 -1.28
N THR A 132 -9.50 -16.39 -1.33
CA THR A 132 -9.60 -15.28 -2.29
C THR A 132 -9.14 -15.69 -3.69
N ARG A 133 -8.34 -16.76 -3.84
CA ARG A 133 -7.89 -17.25 -5.16
C ARG A 133 -9.03 -17.86 -5.97
N GLU A 134 -10.07 -18.36 -5.31
CA GLU A 134 -11.21 -19.01 -5.96
C GLU A 134 -11.91 -18.11 -6.98
N CYS A 135 -11.93 -16.79 -6.78
CA CYS A 135 -12.51 -15.87 -7.77
C CYS A 135 -11.75 -15.89 -9.12
N PHE A 136 -10.43 -16.10 -9.10
CA PHE A 136 -9.61 -16.24 -10.29
C PHE A 136 -9.80 -17.62 -10.93
N PHE A 137 -9.84 -18.69 -10.13
CA PHE A 137 -9.99 -20.05 -10.64
C PHE A 137 -11.36 -20.32 -11.29
N ARG A 138 -12.43 -19.69 -10.80
CA ARG A 138 -13.77 -19.80 -11.41
C ARG A 138 -13.81 -19.27 -12.85
N ALA A 139 -12.94 -18.32 -13.19
CA ALA A 139 -12.84 -17.78 -14.54
C ALA A 139 -11.94 -18.60 -15.48
N MET A 140 -11.39 -19.72 -15.01
CA MET A 140 -10.53 -20.62 -15.77
C MET A 140 -11.24 -21.93 -16.13
N SER A 141 -10.70 -22.65 -17.12
CA SER A 141 -11.03 -24.07 -17.29
C SER A 141 -10.52 -24.89 -16.09
N SER A 142 -11.19 -25.99 -15.75
CA SER A 142 -10.79 -26.87 -14.64
C SER A 142 -9.33 -27.29 -14.71
N ARG A 143 -8.85 -27.70 -15.89
CA ARG A 143 -7.45 -28.09 -16.12
C ARG A 143 -6.47 -26.94 -15.87
N ALA A 144 -6.79 -25.72 -16.27
CA ALA A 144 -5.93 -24.56 -16.07
C ALA A 144 -5.88 -24.15 -14.60
N ALA A 145 -7.03 -24.18 -13.91
CA ALA A 145 -7.09 -23.92 -12.48
C ALA A 145 -6.28 -24.95 -11.66
N GLU A 146 -6.38 -26.23 -11.99
CA GLU A 146 -5.58 -27.30 -11.38
C GLU A 146 -4.08 -27.07 -11.59
N GLY A 147 -3.64 -26.81 -12.83
CA GLY A 147 -2.22 -26.54 -13.11
C GLY A 147 -1.67 -25.34 -12.33
N VAL A 148 -2.43 -24.24 -12.27
CA VAL A 148 -2.01 -23.05 -11.49
C VAL A 148 -1.98 -23.35 -9.98
N ARG A 149 -2.91 -24.14 -9.45
CA ARG A 149 -2.89 -24.56 -8.04
C ARG A 149 -1.65 -25.38 -7.71
N ASP A 150 -1.35 -26.38 -8.53
CA ASP A 150 -0.19 -27.25 -8.37
C ASP A 150 1.12 -26.43 -8.44
N GLU A 151 1.22 -25.48 -9.37
CA GLU A 151 2.41 -24.63 -9.49
C GLU A 151 2.55 -23.63 -8.33
N ILE A 152 1.44 -23.10 -7.80
CA ILE A 152 1.45 -22.27 -6.59
C ILE A 152 1.99 -23.09 -5.41
N GLU A 153 1.59 -24.36 -5.26
CA GLU A 153 2.06 -25.23 -4.18
C GLU A 153 3.52 -25.63 -4.35
N ALA A 154 3.93 -25.97 -5.58
CA ALA A 154 5.31 -26.32 -5.93
C ALA A 154 6.27 -25.13 -5.73
N ARG A 155 5.80 -23.89 -5.96
CA ARG A 155 6.57 -22.69 -5.64
C ARG A 155 6.68 -22.55 -4.12
N GLY A 156 7.93 -22.60 -3.66
CA GLY A 156 8.31 -22.40 -2.27
C GLY A 156 8.10 -20.97 -1.78
N ARG A 157 8.86 -20.57 -0.76
CA ARG A 157 8.80 -19.22 -0.21
C ARG A 157 9.28 -18.19 -1.25
N MET A 158 8.49 -17.14 -1.45
CA MET A 158 8.81 -16.03 -2.34
C MET A 158 9.08 -14.76 -1.54
N LYS A 159 9.86 -13.83 -2.10
CA LYS A 159 10.07 -12.52 -1.47
C LYS A 159 8.82 -11.67 -1.64
N MET A 160 8.44 -10.95 -0.59
CA MET A 160 7.27 -10.07 -0.64
C MET A 160 7.37 -9.03 -1.77
N ALA A 161 8.58 -8.54 -2.07
CA ALA A 161 8.82 -7.61 -3.18
C ALA A 161 8.43 -8.22 -4.55
N GLU A 162 8.74 -9.49 -4.80
CA GLU A 162 8.41 -10.17 -6.06
C GLU A 162 6.89 -10.34 -6.21
N VAL A 163 6.20 -10.66 -5.11
CA VAL A 163 4.74 -10.74 -5.06
C VAL A 163 4.10 -9.40 -5.39
N VAL A 164 4.59 -8.31 -4.78
CA VAL A 164 4.06 -6.95 -5.02
C VAL A 164 4.28 -6.52 -6.47
N GLU A 165 5.44 -6.80 -7.05
CA GLU A 165 5.70 -6.48 -8.47
C GLU A 165 4.81 -7.30 -9.41
N ALA A 166 4.60 -8.59 -9.11
CA ALA A 166 3.66 -9.41 -9.87
C ALA A 166 2.22 -8.87 -9.78
N GLN A 167 1.76 -8.50 -8.59
CA GLN A 167 0.43 -7.91 -8.40
C GLN A 167 0.27 -6.58 -9.17
N LYS A 168 1.30 -5.73 -9.19
CA LYS A 168 1.31 -4.50 -10.00
C LYS A 168 1.22 -4.79 -11.50
N ALA A 169 1.92 -5.82 -11.99
CA ALA A 169 1.86 -6.22 -13.39
C ALA A 169 0.44 -6.67 -13.78
N VAL A 170 -0.22 -7.48 -12.94
CA VAL A 170 -1.62 -7.89 -13.15
C VAL A 170 -2.55 -6.69 -13.15
N VAL A 171 -2.42 -5.77 -12.19
CA VAL A 171 -3.20 -4.52 -12.14
C VAL A 171 -2.99 -3.69 -13.41
N THR A 172 -1.76 -3.61 -13.91
CA THR A 172 -1.44 -2.87 -15.14
C THR A 172 -2.14 -3.47 -16.36
N ALA A 173 -2.16 -4.80 -16.48
CA ALA A 173 -2.91 -5.49 -17.53
C ALA A 173 -4.43 -5.23 -17.41
N ALA A 174 -4.97 -5.31 -16.20
CA ALA A 174 -6.38 -5.06 -15.94
C ALA A 174 -6.81 -3.63 -16.31
N ARG A 175 -5.97 -2.63 -16.02
CA ARG A 175 -6.20 -1.23 -16.41
C ARG A 175 -6.22 -1.05 -17.92
N ARG A 176 -5.29 -1.67 -18.63
CA ARG A 176 -5.25 -1.59 -20.10
C ARG A 176 -6.55 -2.14 -20.68
N LEU A 177 -6.98 -3.31 -20.22
CA LEU A 177 -8.24 -3.92 -20.64
C LEU A 177 -9.47 -3.08 -20.27
N ALA A 178 -9.45 -2.37 -19.15
CA ALA A 178 -10.53 -1.46 -18.78
C ALA A 178 -10.57 -0.19 -19.63
N ALA A 179 -9.41 0.37 -19.99
CA ALA A 179 -9.32 1.49 -20.92
C ALA A 179 -9.80 1.11 -22.33
N GLU A 180 -9.64 -0.15 -22.72
CA GLU A 180 -10.19 -0.74 -23.95
C GLU A 180 -11.68 -1.08 -23.84
N GLY A 181 -12.28 -0.99 -22.65
CA GLY A 181 -13.68 -1.34 -22.38
C GLY A 181 -13.96 -2.84 -22.25
N THR A 182 -12.90 -3.67 -22.21
CA THR A 182 -12.99 -5.13 -22.09
C THR A 182 -13.28 -5.59 -20.66
N ILE A 183 -12.80 -4.84 -19.66
CA ILE A 183 -13.07 -5.09 -18.24
C ILE A 183 -13.88 -3.93 -17.68
N VAL A 184 -14.94 -4.26 -16.95
CA VAL A 184 -15.73 -3.29 -16.19
C VAL A 184 -15.57 -3.58 -14.70
N PHE A 185 -15.08 -2.59 -13.96
CA PHE A 185 -14.94 -2.70 -12.51
C PHE A 185 -16.23 -2.25 -11.84
N GLY A 186 -17.00 -3.21 -11.34
CA GLY A 186 -18.22 -2.98 -10.56
C GLY A 186 -19.44 -3.70 -11.14
N ALA A 187 -20.09 -4.51 -10.30
CA ALA A 187 -21.48 -4.87 -10.49
C ALA A 187 -22.34 -3.71 -9.95
N GLY A 188 -23.09 -3.04 -10.83
CA GLY A 188 -24.19 -2.13 -10.47
C GLY A 188 -23.77 -0.74 -9.94
N ASP A 189 -23.80 0.26 -10.81
CA ASP A 189 -24.79 1.33 -10.68
C ASP A 189 -24.93 2.02 -12.04
N ASP A 190 -25.68 1.36 -12.92
CA ASP A 190 -26.53 2.07 -13.86
C ASP A 190 -27.58 2.81 -13.00
N ASP A 191 -27.25 4.01 -12.53
CA ASP A 191 -28.28 4.95 -12.10
C ASP A 191 -28.26 6.12 -13.10
N TYR A 192 -29.11 5.95 -14.12
CA TYR A 192 -29.72 7.05 -14.82
C TYR A 192 -30.52 7.89 -13.81
N VAL A 193 -30.14 9.16 -13.63
CA VAL A 193 -31.05 10.33 -13.58
C VAL A 193 -30.37 11.52 -14.24
#